data_AF-A0AA46UGE9-F1
#
_entry.id   AF-A0AA46UGE9-F1
#
_cell.length_a   1.000
_cell.length_b   1.000
_cell.length_c   1.000
_cell.angle_alpha   90.00
_cell.angle_beta   90.00
_cell.angle_gamma   90.00
#
_symmetry.space_group_name_H-M   'P 1'
#
loop_
_entity.id
_entity.type
_entity.pdbx_description
1 polymer ?
#
loop_
_entity_poly.entity_id
_entity_poly.type
_entity_poly.pdbx_seq_one_letter_code
_entity_poly.pdbx_strand_id
1 'polypeptide(L)'
;MTTSTLKQLKGASPLGTLLSLGFKQISQKNKAEEVYRSLVPLLHEHIKTGKNINDPYVQKAQKVLEELSPFGARRRNFKKWYIGSITKLLSLPHDPDKLSIACWW
;
A
#
# COMPACT_ATOMS: atom_id res chain seq x y z
N MET A 1 -30.91 2.40 -1.67
CA MET A 1 -30.24 2.02 -0.41
C MET A 1 -28.75 2.37 -0.51
N THR A 2 -28.33 3.57 -0.11
CA THR A 2 -26.94 4.08 -0.26
C THR A 2 -26.33 4.59 1.05
N THR A 3 -26.86 4.15 2.20
CA THR A 3 -26.42 4.62 3.53
C THR A 3 -25.40 3.71 4.22
N SER A 4 -25.14 2.51 3.70
CA SER A 4 -24.23 1.52 4.34
C SER A 4 -22.75 1.92 4.24
N THR A 5 -22.33 2.49 3.10
CA THR A 5 -20.92 2.77 2.81
C THR A 5 -20.35 3.92 3.65
N LEU A 6 -21.13 4.99 3.85
CA LEU A 6 -20.71 6.17 4.62
C LEU A 6 -20.66 5.91 6.13
N LYS A 7 -21.50 5.01 6.64
CA LYS A 7 -21.53 4.65 8.07
C LYS A 7 -20.38 3.70 8.45
N GLN A 8 -19.94 2.83 7.52
CA GLN A 8 -18.75 2.00 7.69
C GLN A 8 -17.44 2.80 7.69
N LEU A 9 -17.38 3.91 6.94
CA LEU A 9 -16.21 4.79 6.88
C LEU A 9 -15.95 5.57 8.19
N LYS A 10 -17.00 5.86 8.97
CA LYS A 10 -16.88 6.61 10.24
C LYS A 10 -16.21 5.83 11.38
N GLY A 11 -16.08 4.50 11.26
CA GLY A 11 -15.40 3.64 12.24
C GLY A 11 -14.08 3.04 11.76
N ALA A 12 -13.67 3.31 10.52
CA ALA A 12 -12.46 2.75 9.92
C ALA A 12 -11.26 3.67 10.13
N SER A 13 -10.11 3.12 10.51
CA SER A 13 -8.86 3.90 10.52
C SER A 13 -8.54 4.42 9.12
N PRO A 14 -7.84 5.56 8.98
CA PRO A 14 -7.41 6.07 7.67
C PRO A 14 -6.70 5.00 6.82
N LEU A 15 -5.86 4.18 7.46
CA LEU A 15 -5.21 3.03 6.85
C LEU A 15 -6.22 1.97 6.38
N GLY A 16 -7.20 1.59 7.22
CA GLY A 16 -8.25 0.64 6.86
C GLY A 16 -9.05 1.07 5.63
N THR A 17 -9.38 2.36 5.54
CA THR A 17 -10.08 2.96 4.40
C THR A 17 -9.25 2.87 3.12
N LEU A 18 -7.99 3.27 3.14
CA LEU A 18 -7.10 3.18 1.97
C LEU A 18 -6.89 1.75 1.50
N LEU A 19 -6.73 0.84 2.44
CA LEU A 19 -6.58 -0.58 2.12
C LEU A 19 -7.81 -1.09 1.37
N SER A 20 -9.03 -0.68 1.75
CA SER A 20 -10.24 -1.06 1.01
C SER A 20 -10.30 -0.55 -0.43
N LEU A 21 -9.71 0.62 -0.70
CA LEU A 21 -9.65 1.22 -2.04
C LEU A 21 -8.66 0.48 -2.95
N GLY A 22 -7.53 0.02 -2.40
CA GLY A 22 -6.50 -0.71 -3.14
C GLY A 22 -6.93 -2.07 -3.71
N PHE A 23 -7.94 -2.71 -3.14
CA PHE A 23 -8.47 -3.99 -3.65
C PHE A 23 -9.27 -3.88 -4.95
N LYS A 24 -9.64 -2.67 -5.39
CA LYS A 24 -10.17 -2.49 -6.75
C LYS A 24 -8.97 -2.38 -7.67
N GLN A 25 -8.74 -3.40 -8.50
CA GLN A 25 -7.60 -3.50 -9.42
C GLN A 25 -7.23 -2.15 -10.06
N ILE A 26 -6.16 -1.53 -9.56
CA ILE A 26 -5.68 -0.24 -10.05
C ILE A 26 -4.74 -0.51 -11.23
N SER A 27 -5.22 -0.26 -12.44
CA SER A 27 -4.44 -0.44 -13.68
C SER A 27 -3.88 0.86 -14.24
N GLN A 28 -4.11 2.00 -13.58
CA GLN A 28 -3.70 3.32 -14.05
C GLN A 28 -2.63 3.94 -13.15
N LYS A 29 -1.58 4.50 -13.76
CA LYS A 29 -0.39 5.04 -13.08
C LYS A 29 -0.76 6.06 -12.02
N ASN A 30 -1.48 7.09 -12.44
CA ASN A 30 -1.84 8.23 -11.58
C ASN A 30 -2.62 7.76 -10.34
N LYS A 31 -3.51 6.77 -10.51
CA LYS A 31 -4.27 6.21 -9.39
C LYS A 31 -3.39 5.35 -8.47
N ALA A 32 -2.46 4.59 -9.04
CA ALA A 32 -1.50 3.81 -8.25
C ALA A 32 -0.60 4.73 -7.41
N GLU A 33 -0.13 5.83 -7.99
CA GLU A 33 0.68 6.84 -7.31
C GLU A 33 -0.09 7.56 -6.20
N GLU A 34 -1.34 7.95 -6.45
CA GLU A 34 -2.21 8.57 -5.43
C GLU A 34 -2.39 7.66 -4.22
N VAL A 35 -2.68 6.38 -4.46
CA VAL A 35 -2.83 5.38 -3.40
C VAL A 35 -1.50 5.14 -2.70
N TYR A 36 -0.40 5.03 -3.43
CA TYR A 36 0.94 4.84 -2.86
C TYR A 36 1.32 5.99 -1.92
N ARG A 37 1.18 7.25 -2.37
CA ARG A 37 1.51 8.47 -1.60
C ARG A 37 0.70 8.57 -0.32
N SER A 38 -0.50 8.00 -0.31
CA SER A 38 -1.35 7.94 0.89
C SER A 38 -0.98 6.77 1.80
N LEU A 39 -0.74 5.58 1.22
CA LEU A 39 -0.57 4.34 1.95
C LEU A 39 0.79 4.21 2.64
N VAL A 40 1.88 4.58 1.96
CA VAL A 40 3.24 4.36 2.49
C VAL A 40 3.52 5.15 3.76
N PRO A 41 3.22 6.46 3.86
CA PRO A 41 3.42 7.20 5.10
C PRO A 41 2.60 6.62 6.26
N LEU A 42 1.34 6.24 6.01
CA LEU A 42 0.49 5.63 7.04
C LEU A 42 0.97 4.25 7.48
N LEU A 43 1.50 3.43 6.55
CA LEU A 43 2.12 2.16 6.88
C LEU A 43 3.38 2.37 7.73
N HIS A 44 4.21 3.36 7.39
CA HIS A 44 5.40 3.70 8.17
C HIS A 44 5.05 4.10 9.59
N GLU A 45 4.08 4.99 9.78
CA GLU A 45 3.62 5.39 11.10
C GLU A 45 3.03 4.19 11.87
N HIS A 46 2.20 3.38 11.23
CA HIS A 46 1.65 2.17 11.84
C HIS A 46 2.74 1.21 12.32
N ILE A 47 3.78 0.97 11.51
CA ILE A 47 4.94 0.17 11.90
C ILE A 47 5.71 0.82 13.07
N LYS A 48 5.95 2.14 13.02
CA LYS A 48 6.65 2.88 14.09
C LYS A 48 5.92 2.82 15.44
N THR A 49 4.60 2.61 15.46
CA THR A 49 3.84 2.35 16.70
C THR A 49 4.06 0.95 17.29
N GLY A 50 5.00 0.16 16.76
CA GLY A 50 5.37 -1.16 17.28
C GLY A 50 4.68 -2.33 16.56
N LYS A 51 4.04 -2.09 15.42
CA LYS A 51 3.38 -3.14 14.63
C LYS A 51 4.40 -3.94 13.83
N ASN A 52 4.25 -5.27 13.83
CA ASN A 52 5.17 -6.19 13.17
C ASN A 52 4.60 -6.72 11.84
N ILE A 53 5.38 -7.56 11.15
CA ILE A 53 5.06 -8.08 9.83
C ILE A 53 3.80 -8.97 9.79
N ASN A 54 3.41 -9.53 10.94
CA ASN A 54 2.24 -10.38 11.10
C ASN A 54 0.97 -9.59 11.47
N ASP A 55 1.07 -8.28 11.68
CA ASP A 55 -0.10 -7.44 11.89
C ASP A 55 -1.01 -7.49 10.65
N PRO A 56 -2.34 -7.72 10.80
CA PRO A 56 -3.24 -7.86 9.67
C PRO A 56 -3.26 -6.65 8.73
N TYR A 57 -3.10 -5.43 9.25
CA TYR A 57 -3.05 -4.23 8.42
C TYR A 57 -1.72 -4.13 7.68
N VAL A 58 -0.61 -4.54 8.29
CA VAL A 58 0.70 -4.63 7.62
C VAL A 58 0.67 -5.67 6.51
N GLN A 59 0.10 -6.86 6.73
CA GLN A 59 -0.07 -7.87 5.67
C GLN A 59 -0.95 -7.38 4.53
N LYS A 60 -2.06 -6.72 4.85
CA LYS A 60 -2.97 -6.16 3.84
C LYS A 60 -2.30 -5.02 3.05
N ALA A 61 -1.52 -4.16 3.70
CA ALA A 61 -0.77 -3.09 3.05
C ALA A 61 0.28 -3.64 2.08
N GLN A 62 0.99 -4.70 2.46
CA GLN A 62 1.94 -5.38 1.58
C GLN A 62 1.26 -5.86 0.29
N LYS A 63 0.10 -6.51 0.41
CA LYS A 63 -0.67 -6.99 -0.74
C LYS A 63 -1.10 -5.85 -1.65
N VAL A 64 -1.66 -4.77 -1.07
CA VAL A 64 -2.07 -3.59 -1.84
C VAL A 64 -0.86 -2.99 -2.57
N LEU A 65 0.25 -2.73 -1.88
CA LEU A 65 1.46 -2.16 -2.47
C LEU A 65 2.03 -3.02 -3.62
N GLU A 66 2.03 -4.35 -3.47
CA GLU A 66 2.40 -5.27 -4.55
C GLU A 66 1.47 -5.15 -5.76
N GLU A 67 0.17 -5.00 -5.55
CA GLU A 67 -0.84 -4.86 -6.61
C GLU A 67 -0.77 -3.51 -7.34
N LEU A 68 -0.31 -2.44 -6.69
CA LEU A 68 -0.11 -1.12 -7.33
C LEU A 68 1.01 -1.13 -8.39
N SER A 69 2.02 -1.97 -8.20
CA SER A 69 3.08 -2.16 -9.19
C SER A 69 2.54 -2.86 -10.44
N PRO A 70 2.99 -2.55 -11.67
CA PRO A 70 2.52 -3.18 -12.89
C PRO A 70 2.78 -4.66 -12.87
N PHE A 71 1.84 -5.40 -13.45
CA PHE A 71 1.98 -6.83 -13.61
C PHE A 71 3.29 -7.23 -14.33
N GLY A 72 3.76 -8.44 -14.06
CA GLY A 72 4.97 -9.00 -14.67
C GLY A 72 6.25 -8.68 -13.89
N ALA A 73 7.32 -8.35 -14.62
CA ALA A 73 8.66 -8.21 -14.05
C ALA A 73 8.73 -7.12 -12.97
N ARG A 74 8.02 -6.00 -13.16
CA ARG A 74 7.99 -4.90 -12.21
C ARG A 74 7.41 -5.30 -10.85
N ARG A 75 6.21 -5.90 -10.83
CA ARG A 75 5.60 -6.41 -9.58
C ARG A 75 6.47 -7.43 -8.87
N ARG A 76 7.07 -8.35 -9.63
CA ARG A 76 7.98 -9.35 -9.06
C ARG A 76 9.21 -8.69 -8.42
N ASN A 77 9.80 -7.69 -9.07
CA ASN A 77 10.93 -6.93 -8.52
C ASN A 77 10.50 -6.11 -7.30
N PHE A 78 9.36 -5.42 -7.36
CA PHE A 78 8.79 -4.66 -6.25
C PHE A 78 8.62 -5.54 -5.01
N LYS A 79 8.00 -6.72 -5.17
CA LYS A 79 7.85 -7.71 -4.10
C LYS A 79 9.21 -8.11 -3.53
N LYS A 80 10.17 -8.45 -4.39
CA LYS A 80 11.51 -8.87 -3.97
C LYS A 80 12.21 -7.78 -3.14
N TRP A 81 12.12 -6.53 -3.55
CA TRP A 81 12.91 -5.43 -2.98
C TRP A 81 12.26 -4.79 -1.76
N TYR A 82 10.94 -4.63 -1.75
CA TYR A 82 10.25 -3.82 -0.75
C TYR A 82 9.27 -4.58 0.15
N ILE A 83 8.92 -5.83 -0.18
CA ILE A 83 7.91 -6.60 0.57
C ILE A 83 8.58 -7.73 1.39
N GLY A 84 7.93 -8.12 2.50
CA GLY A 84 8.29 -9.32 3.28
C GLY A 84 9.08 -9.07 4.56
N SER A 85 9.40 -7.82 4.91
CA SER A 85 9.99 -7.50 6.23
C SER A 85 9.72 -6.05 6.62
N ILE A 86 9.76 -5.76 7.92
CA ILE A 86 9.62 -4.40 8.44
C ILE A 86 10.69 -3.46 7.86
N THR A 87 11.95 -3.90 7.81
CA THR A 87 13.05 -3.11 7.27
C THR A 87 12.82 -2.70 5.82
N LYS A 88 12.36 -3.64 4.98
CA LYS A 88 12.02 -3.36 3.57
C LYS A 88 10.82 -2.43 3.42
N LEU A 89 9.80 -2.58 4.27
CA LEU A 89 8.63 -1.71 4.23
C LEU A 89 9.00 -0.29 4.65
N LEU A 90 9.84 -0.13 5.67
CA LEU A 90 10.35 1.18 6.11
C LEU A 90 11.33 1.82 5.12
N SER A 91 11.92 1.05 4.20
CA SER A 91 12.79 1.59 3.15
C SER A 91 12.02 2.09 1.92
N LEU A 92 10.70 1.89 1.86
CA LEU A 92 9.89 2.48 0.79
C LEU A 92 9.95 4.01 0.85
N PRO A 93 10.28 4.71 -0.24
CA PRO A 93 10.20 6.16 -0.27
C PRO A 93 8.72 6.60 -0.17
N HIS A 94 8.44 7.75 0.44
CA HIS A 94 7.08 8.32 0.46
C HIS A 94 6.62 8.83 -0.91
N ASP A 95 7.59 9.11 -1.77
CA ASP A 95 7.40 9.56 -3.15
C ASP A 95 7.65 8.39 -4.12
N PRO A 96 6.64 7.91 -4.87
CA PRO A 96 6.80 6.79 -5.80
C PRO A 96 7.77 7.07 -6.95
N ASP A 97 8.02 8.34 -7.28
CA ASP A 97 8.99 8.72 -8.32
C ASP A 97 10.44 8.36 -7.96
N LYS A 98 10.69 8.07 -6.68
CA LYS A 98 11.99 7.61 -6.17
C LYS A 98 12.14 6.08 -6.21
N LEU A 99 11.10 5.35 -6.60
CA LEU A 99 11.20 3.91 -6.83
C LEU A 99 12.00 3.64 -8.10
N SER A 100 12.75 2.54 -8.11
CA SER A 100 13.42 2.09 -9.32
C SER A 100 12.42 1.81 -10.44
N ILE A 101 12.75 2.21 -11.67
CA ILE A 101 12.02 1.87 -12.90
C ILE A 101 11.88 0.35 -13.15
N ALA A 102 12.73 -0.45 -12.50
CA ALA A 102 12.63 -1.91 -12.52
C ALA A 102 11.47 -2.43 -11.65
N CYS A 103 10.94 -1.62 -10.75
CA CYS A 103 9.82 -1.91 -9.85
C CYS A 103 8.59 -1.06 -10.16
N TRP A 104 8.79 0.14 -10.70
CA TRP A 104 7.75 1.15 -10.89
C TRP A 104 7.73 1.68 -12.34
N TRP A 105 6.78 2.56 -12.66
CA TRP A 105 6.37 2.85 -14.04
C TRP A 105 5.76 4.23 -14.17
#